data_AF-A0A452XJP7-F1
#
_entry.id   AF-A0A452XJP7-F1
#
_cell.length_a   1.000
_cell.length_b   1.000
_cell.length_c   1.000
_cell.angle_alpha   90.00
_cell.angle_beta   90.00
_cell.angle_gamma   90.00
#
_symmetry.space_group_name_H-M   'P 1'
#
loop_
_entity.id
_entity.type
_entity.pdbx_description
1 polymer ?
#
loop_
_entity_poly.entity_id
_entity_poly.type
_entity_poly.pdbx_seq_one_letter_code
_entity_poly.pdbx_strand_id
1 'polypeptide(L)'
;GRPPGTPSTPGFDGVEIHGANGYIIEQFLKDSANDRIDEYGGSLENRCRFALEVVDAVVKEVGGHRVGIRLSPFTDYMDCHDSDPHSLALYLSTKLNDHGILYIHMIEPRMAIVDGRRVVPKRLLPYREAFKGTFIANGGYDREEGGKVVTEGYTDLVAFGRLFLANPDLPKRFEVGAELNKYDRMTFYTSDPVVGYTDYPFLE
;
A
#
# COMPACT_ATOMS: atom_id res chain seq x y z
N GLY A 1 11.12 -14.70 29.76
CA GLY A 1 12.37 -14.19 29.19
C GLY A 1 12.70 -15.00 27.95
N ARG A 2 13.08 -14.35 26.85
CA ARG A 2 13.43 -15.02 25.59
C ARG A 2 14.76 -15.78 25.76
N PRO A 3 14.91 -17.01 25.25
CA PRO A 3 16.13 -17.79 25.44
C PRO A 3 17.32 -17.21 24.64
N PRO A 4 18.56 -17.34 25.14
CA PRO A 4 19.75 -16.82 24.45
C PRO A 4 20.12 -17.74 23.28
N GLY A 5 20.30 -17.17 22.08
CA GLY A 5 20.69 -17.91 20.87
C GLY A 5 19.74 -17.80 19.68
N THR A 6 18.64 -17.05 19.78
CA THR A 6 17.91 -16.62 18.57
C THR A 6 18.84 -15.73 17.74
N PRO A 7 19.03 -16.00 16.43
CA PRO A 7 19.75 -15.10 15.54
C PRO A 7 19.24 -13.67 15.71
N SER A 8 20.14 -12.69 15.66
CA SER A 8 19.76 -11.29 15.53
C SER A 8 18.65 -11.19 14.49
N THR A 9 17.53 -10.61 14.88
CA THR A 9 16.40 -10.26 14.01
C THR A 9 16.93 -9.78 12.65
N PRO A 10 16.37 -10.22 11.51
CA PRO A 10 16.75 -9.67 10.21
C PRO A 10 16.65 -8.14 10.27
N GLY A 11 17.73 -7.46 9.86
CA GLY A 11 17.97 -6.02 10.06
C GLY A 11 17.15 -5.11 9.15
N PHE A 12 15.83 -5.29 9.11
CA PHE A 12 14.93 -4.41 8.37
C PHE A 12 14.95 -2.98 8.93
N ASP A 13 14.92 -1.98 8.05
CA ASP A 13 14.87 -0.56 8.44
C ASP A 13 13.53 -0.15 9.06
N GLY A 14 12.46 -0.89 8.74
CA GLY A 14 11.12 -0.66 9.23
C GLY A 14 10.14 -1.76 8.83
N VAL A 15 8.86 -1.53 9.14
CA VAL A 15 7.77 -2.47 8.88
C VAL A 15 6.58 -1.77 8.23
N GLU A 16 5.93 -2.44 7.28
CA GLU A 16 4.65 -2.02 6.70
C GLU A 16 3.54 -2.94 7.22
N ILE A 17 2.57 -2.37 7.94
CA ILE A 17 1.38 -3.09 8.37
C ILE A 17 0.46 -3.28 7.15
N HIS A 18 0.09 -4.53 6.85
CA HIS A 18 -0.77 -4.83 5.71
C HIS A 18 -2.26 -4.69 6.07
N GLY A 19 -2.80 -3.48 5.92
CA GLY A 19 -4.22 -3.12 6.10
C GLY A 19 -5.05 -3.08 4.80
N ALA A 20 -4.76 -3.97 3.85
CA ALA A 20 -5.23 -3.86 2.46
C ALA A 20 -5.52 -5.23 1.84
N ASN A 21 -6.02 -5.24 0.60
CA ASN A 21 -6.23 -6.38 -0.29
C ASN A 21 -7.06 -7.54 0.31
N GLY A 22 -8.09 -7.23 1.10
CA GLY A 22 -9.03 -8.18 1.68
C GLY A 22 -8.44 -9.08 2.75
N TYR A 23 -7.23 -8.79 3.25
CA TYR A 23 -6.63 -9.52 4.37
C TYR A 23 -7.18 -9.06 5.72
N ILE A 24 -6.80 -9.76 6.78
CA ILE A 24 -7.46 -9.70 8.10
C ILE A 24 -7.72 -8.28 8.61
N ILE A 25 -6.76 -7.36 8.53
CA ILE A 25 -6.98 -5.99 9.01
C ILE A 25 -8.07 -5.30 8.16
N GLU A 26 -8.02 -5.44 6.84
CA GLU A 26 -9.04 -4.84 5.96
C GLU A 26 -10.42 -5.49 6.12
N GLN A 27 -10.47 -6.78 6.46
CA GLN A 27 -11.73 -7.47 6.79
C GLN A 27 -12.41 -6.85 8.02
N PHE A 28 -11.66 -6.38 9.02
CA PHE A 28 -12.23 -5.61 10.13
C PHE A 28 -12.66 -4.21 9.68
N LEU A 29 -11.88 -3.58 8.80
CA LEU A 29 -12.17 -2.23 8.32
C LEU A 29 -13.47 -2.15 7.54
N LYS A 30 -13.83 -3.16 6.74
CA LYS A 30 -14.89 -3.08 5.72
C LYS A 30 -16.19 -3.78 6.14
N ASP A 31 -17.31 -3.10 5.92
CA ASP A 31 -18.63 -3.56 6.38
C ASP A 31 -19.22 -4.77 5.63
N SER A 32 -18.74 -5.07 4.43
CA SER A 32 -19.10 -6.33 3.74
C SER A 32 -18.55 -7.58 4.44
N ALA A 33 -17.44 -7.44 5.18
CA ALA A 33 -16.74 -8.55 5.83
C ALA A 33 -16.87 -8.53 7.36
N ASN A 34 -17.11 -7.37 7.97
CA ASN A 34 -17.25 -7.21 9.41
C ASN A 34 -18.72 -7.08 9.83
N ASP A 35 -19.33 -8.21 10.16
CA ASP A 35 -20.70 -8.32 10.69
C ASP A 35 -20.75 -8.34 12.23
N ARG A 36 -19.64 -7.98 12.90
CA ARG A 36 -19.55 -8.05 14.36
C ARG A 36 -20.46 -7.02 15.02
N ILE A 37 -20.98 -7.40 16.18
CA ILE A 37 -21.84 -6.57 17.03
C ILE A 37 -21.16 -6.13 18.33
N ASP A 38 -19.87 -6.40 18.48
CA ASP A 38 -19.07 -5.99 19.63
C ASP A 38 -18.28 -4.70 19.34
N GLU A 39 -17.34 -4.36 20.22
CA GLU A 39 -16.54 -3.14 20.13
C GLU A 39 -15.61 -3.07 18.90
N TYR A 40 -15.52 -4.13 18.11
CA TYR A 40 -14.72 -4.18 16.87
C TYR A 40 -15.58 -4.17 15.59
N GLY A 41 -16.90 -4.00 15.68
CA GLY A 41 -17.79 -3.91 14.51
C GLY A 41 -18.93 -2.89 14.64
N GLY A 42 -19.75 -2.82 13.59
CA GLY A 42 -20.84 -1.86 13.46
C GLY A 42 -20.36 -0.47 13.07
N SER A 43 -20.06 0.39 14.05
CA SER A 43 -19.66 1.78 13.79
C SER A 43 -18.31 1.88 13.06
N LEU A 44 -18.08 2.99 12.36
CA LEU A 44 -16.81 3.24 11.67
C LEU A 44 -15.62 3.21 12.66
N GLU A 45 -15.81 3.79 13.84
CA GLU A 45 -14.83 3.82 14.92
C GLU A 45 -14.47 2.41 15.40
N ASN A 46 -15.48 1.55 15.62
CA ASN A 46 -15.27 0.18 16.06
C ASN A 46 -14.57 -0.66 15.00
N ARG A 47 -14.97 -0.54 13.72
CA ARG A 47 -14.31 -1.25 12.61
C ARG A 47 -12.84 -0.85 12.46
N CYS A 48 -12.51 0.41 12.72
CA CYS A 48 -11.13 0.90 12.69
C CYS A 48 -10.30 0.53 13.93
N ARG A 49 -10.94 0.14 15.04
CA ARG A 49 -10.29 -0.10 16.34
C ARG A 49 -9.15 -1.10 16.24
N PHE A 50 -9.41 -2.26 15.65
CA PHE A 50 -8.41 -3.32 15.52
C PHE A 50 -7.16 -2.85 14.75
N ALA A 51 -7.35 -2.13 13.64
CA ALA A 51 -6.23 -1.60 12.86
C ALA A 51 -5.38 -0.60 13.66
N LEU A 52 -6.03 0.30 14.41
CA LEU A 52 -5.36 1.32 15.22
C LEU A 52 -4.62 0.69 16.43
N GLU A 53 -5.17 -0.37 17.03
CA GLU A 53 -4.51 -1.13 18.09
C GLU A 53 -3.27 -1.89 17.58
N VAL A 54 -3.34 -2.47 16.38
CA VAL A 54 -2.17 -3.08 15.73
C VAL A 54 -1.10 -2.03 15.46
N VAL A 55 -1.48 -0.87 14.93
CA VAL A 55 -0.55 0.26 14.71
C VAL A 55 0.10 0.67 16.01
N ASP A 56 -0.68 0.91 17.07
CA ASP A 56 -0.17 1.30 18.38
C ASP A 56 0.81 0.28 18.96
N ALA A 57 0.48 -1.01 18.89
CA ALA A 57 1.34 -2.08 19.38
C ALA A 57 2.68 -2.13 18.62
N VAL A 58 2.66 -2.00 17.30
CA VAL A 58 3.87 -2.00 16.47
C VAL A 58 4.69 -0.73 16.71
N VAL A 59 4.06 0.44 16.79
CA VAL A 59 4.71 1.72 17.11
C VAL A 59 5.42 1.66 18.46
N LYS A 60 4.81 1.03 19.48
CA LYS A 60 5.42 0.83 20.80
C LYS A 60 6.68 -0.04 20.75
N GLU A 61 6.74 -1.01 19.84
CA GLU A 61 7.87 -1.92 19.72
C GLU A 61 9.03 -1.33 18.90
N VAL A 62 8.75 -0.73 17.74
CA VAL A 62 9.80 -0.32 16.78
C VAL A 62 9.94 1.19 16.59
N GLY A 63 9.04 1.97 17.17
CA GLY A 63 8.96 3.43 17.02
C GLY A 63 8.26 3.86 15.73
N GLY A 64 7.37 4.85 15.82
CA GLY A 64 6.52 5.29 14.69
C GLY A 64 7.27 5.74 13.44
N HIS A 65 8.47 6.28 13.59
CA HIS A 65 9.37 6.65 12.49
C HIS A 65 9.87 5.47 11.63
N ARG A 66 9.53 4.23 11.99
CA ARG A 66 9.84 3.00 11.22
C ARG A 66 8.61 2.22 10.80
N VAL A 67 7.42 2.79 11.00
CA VAL A 67 6.15 2.12 10.75
C VAL A 67 5.43 2.80 9.60
N GLY A 68 5.00 2.01 8.63
CA GLY A 68 3.98 2.42 7.66
C GLY A 68 2.77 1.50 7.70
N ILE A 69 1.69 1.92 7.05
CA ILE A 69 0.51 1.08 6.85
C ILE A 69 0.03 1.17 5.41
N ARG A 70 -0.27 0.00 4.82
CA ARG A 70 -0.85 -0.10 3.49
C ARG A 70 -2.37 -0.20 3.55
N LEU A 71 -3.08 0.61 2.75
CA LEU A 71 -4.55 0.69 2.73
C LEU A 71 -5.11 0.59 1.31
N SER A 72 -6.29 -0.02 1.15
CA SER A 72 -6.98 -0.13 -0.15
C SER A 72 -8.49 0.12 -0.06
N PRO A 73 -8.91 1.31 0.43
CA PRO A 73 -10.30 1.58 0.81
C PRO A 73 -11.30 1.33 -0.33
N PHE A 74 -10.92 1.62 -1.57
CA PHE A 74 -11.78 1.47 -2.75
C PHE A 74 -11.70 0.10 -3.45
N THR A 75 -10.84 -0.79 -2.96
CA THR A 75 -10.69 -2.12 -3.57
C THR A 75 -11.82 -3.04 -3.09
N ASP A 76 -12.29 -3.91 -3.97
CA ASP A 76 -13.34 -4.91 -3.77
C ASP A 76 -12.79 -6.34 -3.91
N TYR A 77 -11.47 -6.50 -3.72
CA TYR A 77 -10.77 -7.77 -3.88
C TYR A 77 -11.19 -8.78 -2.81
N MET A 78 -11.32 -10.04 -3.21
CA MET A 78 -11.85 -11.13 -2.37
C MET A 78 -13.22 -10.80 -1.73
N ASP A 79 -14.08 -10.09 -2.47
CA ASP A 79 -15.42 -9.68 -2.02
C ASP A 79 -15.42 -8.74 -0.80
N CYS A 80 -14.26 -8.18 -0.43
CA CYS A 80 -14.10 -7.27 0.71
C CYS A 80 -14.21 -5.81 0.25
N HIS A 81 -15.42 -5.27 0.30
CA HIS A 81 -15.78 -3.90 -0.11
C HIS A 81 -16.42 -3.09 1.05
N ASP A 82 -16.40 -1.77 0.96
CA ASP A 82 -17.01 -0.88 1.95
C ASP A 82 -18.17 -0.11 1.34
N SER A 83 -19.25 0.11 2.09
CA SER A 83 -20.37 0.95 1.62
C SER A 83 -20.04 2.45 1.56
N ASP A 84 -19.08 2.93 2.36
CA ASP A 84 -18.58 4.30 2.36
C ASP A 84 -17.03 4.35 2.50
N PRO A 85 -16.32 3.96 1.42
CA PRO A 85 -14.86 3.92 1.42
C PRO A 85 -14.22 5.31 1.61
N HIS A 86 -14.98 6.39 1.35
CA HIS A 86 -14.51 7.76 1.54
C HIS A 86 -14.42 8.10 3.03
N SER A 87 -15.49 7.88 3.79
CA SER A 87 -15.48 8.08 5.25
C SER A 87 -14.45 7.19 5.93
N LEU A 88 -14.33 5.93 5.50
CA LEU A 88 -13.31 5.00 6.03
C LEU A 88 -11.88 5.52 5.82
N ALA A 89 -11.54 5.89 4.59
CA ALA A 89 -10.21 6.36 4.24
C ALA A 89 -9.85 7.67 4.96
N LEU A 90 -10.79 8.62 5.04
CA LEU A 90 -10.59 9.89 5.73
C LEU A 90 -10.40 9.71 7.23
N TYR A 91 -11.22 8.86 7.86
CA TYR A 91 -11.13 8.56 9.28
C TYR A 91 -9.77 7.95 9.64
N LEU A 92 -9.35 6.90 8.93
CA LEU A 92 -8.05 6.26 9.16
C LEU A 92 -6.90 7.23 8.94
N SER A 93 -6.88 7.95 7.81
CA SER A 93 -5.80 8.89 7.49
C SER A 93 -5.66 9.99 8.56
N THR A 94 -6.78 10.43 9.12
CA THR A 94 -6.79 11.39 10.23
C THR A 94 -6.26 10.75 11.52
N LYS A 95 -6.77 9.58 11.91
CA LYS A 95 -6.43 8.90 13.17
C LYS A 95 -5.00 8.41 13.23
N LEU A 96 -4.44 7.99 12.10
CA LEU A 96 -3.04 7.53 12.04
C LEU A 96 -2.03 8.63 12.40
N ASN A 97 -2.42 9.92 12.32
CA ASN A 97 -1.59 11.01 12.82
C ASN A 97 -1.35 10.93 14.34
N ASP A 98 -2.30 10.39 15.11
CA ASP A 98 -2.19 10.28 16.58
C ASP A 98 -1.11 9.28 17.00
N HIS A 99 -0.69 8.41 16.07
CA HIS A 99 0.33 7.37 16.30
C HIS A 99 1.71 7.76 15.77
N GLY A 100 1.84 8.88 15.05
CA GLY A 100 3.13 9.37 14.52
C GLY A 100 3.83 8.37 13.60
N ILE A 101 3.07 7.58 12.82
CA ILE A 101 3.65 6.65 11.84
C ILE A 101 4.34 7.41 10.71
N LEU A 102 5.36 6.80 10.11
CA LEU A 102 6.17 7.39 9.05
C LEU A 102 5.36 7.65 7.79
N TYR A 103 4.58 6.66 7.34
CA TYR A 103 3.87 6.77 6.07
C TYR A 103 2.54 6.01 5.97
N ILE A 104 1.66 6.52 5.09
CA ILE A 104 0.53 5.77 4.54
C ILE A 104 0.84 5.39 3.10
N HIS A 105 0.69 4.11 2.78
CA HIS A 105 0.80 3.58 1.42
C HIS A 105 -0.59 3.20 0.92
N MET A 106 -1.19 4.00 0.05
CA MET A 106 -2.57 3.83 -0.36
C MET A 106 -2.71 3.41 -1.82
N ILE A 107 -3.53 2.39 -2.06
CA ILE A 107 -3.85 1.89 -3.40
C ILE A 107 -4.95 2.74 -4.00
N GLU A 108 -4.71 3.26 -5.21
CA GLU A 108 -5.72 3.95 -6.03
C GLU A 108 -6.90 3.04 -6.32
N PRO A 109 -8.12 3.59 -6.52
CA PRO A 109 -9.21 2.83 -7.11
C PRO A 109 -8.78 2.20 -8.44
N ARG A 110 -9.44 1.09 -8.81
CA ARG A 110 -9.12 0.38 -10.06
C ARG A 110 -9.07 1.37 -11.24
N MET A 111 -8.03 1.21 -12.05
CA MET A 111 -7.82 2.03 -13.25
C MET A 111 -9.08 2.06 -14.11
N ALA A 112 -9.47 3.26 -14.54
CA ALA A 112 -10.57 3.45 -15.46
C ALA A 112 -10.07 3.36 -16.90
N ILE A 113 -10.95 2.96 -17.82
CA ILE A 113 -10.72 3.15 -19.25
C ILE A 113 -11.53 4.37 -19.67
N VAL A 114 -10.85 5.44 -20.07
CA VAL A 114 -11.45 6.68 -20.58
C VAL A 114 -10.89 6.90 -21.98
N ASP A 115 -11.76 7.00 -22.98
CA ASP A 115 -11.39 7.17 -24.39
C ASP A 115 -10.34 6.15 -24.89
N GLY A 116 -10.49 4.89 -24.48
CA GLY A 116 -9.58 3.79 -24.82
C GLY A 116 -8.22 3.84 -24.11
N ARG A 117 -7.99 4.84 -23.25
CA ARG A 117 -6.77 4.98 -22.45
C ARG A 117 -7.02 4.57 -21.01
N ARG A 118 -6.00 3.96 -20.42
CA ARG A 118 -5.98 3.63 -18.99
C ARG A 118 -5.67 4.89 -18.19
N VAL A 119 -6.54 5.24 -17.26
CA VAL A 119 -6.43 6.45 -16.43
C VAL A 119 -6.47 6.07 -14.95
N VAL A 120 -5.54 6.64 -14.19
CA VAL A 120 -5.57 6.57 -12.72
C VAL A 120 -6.65 7.54 -12.23
N PRO A 121 -7.66 7.10 -11.46
CA PRO A 121 -8.78 7.95 -11.07
C PRO A 121 -8.44 9.16 -10.17
N LYS A 122 -7.23 9.18 -9.59
CA LYS A 122 -6.70 10.23 -8.70
C LYS A 122 -7.65 10.60 -7.55
N ARG A 123 -8.05 9.62 -6.74
CA ARG A 123 -9.03 9.83 -5.64
C ARG A 123 -8.43 9.96 -4.24
N LEU A 124 -7.11 9.98 -4.13
CA LEU A 124 -6.40 9.90 -2.86
C LEU A 124 -6.03 11.26 -2.27
N LEU A 125 -6.17 12.36 -3.02
CA LEU A 125 -5.78 13.71 -2.58
C LEU A 125 -6.38 14.11 -1.21
N PRO A 126 -7.69 13.90 -0.93
CA PRO A 126 -8.24 14.27 0.38
C PRO A 126 -7.57 13.53 1.56
N TYR A 127 -7.06 12.33 1.33
CA TYR A 127 -6.40 11.52 2.35
C TYR A 127 -4.92 11.89 2.50
N ARG A 128 -4.28 12.25 1.38
CA ARG A 128 -2.97 12.91 1.39
C ARG A 128 -3.01 14.18 2.23
N GLU A 129 -4.03 15.01 2.07
CA GLU A 129 -4.19 16.27 2.81
C GLU A 129 -4.51 16.05 4.29
N ALA A 130 -5.24 14.98 4.63
CA ALA A 130 -5.58 14.63 6.02
C ALA A 130 -4.41 14.03 6.80
N PHE A 131 -3.47 13.33 6.14
CA PHE A 131 -2.32 12.69 6.78
C PHE A 131 -1.08 13.60 6.74
N LYS A 132 -0.38 13.71 7.87
CA LYS A 132 0.75 14.64 8.07
C LYS A 132 2.11 14.02 7.76
N GLY A 133 2.20 12.70 7.69
CA GLY A 133 3.43 11.99 7.33
C GLY A 133 3.61 11.82 5.82
N THR A 134 4.53 10.96 5.42
CA THR A 134 4.77 10.65 4.01
C THR A 134 3.61 9.86 3.42
N PHE A 135 3.14 10.25 2.24
CA PHE A 135 2.09 9.54 1.53
C PHE A 135 2.66 8.87 0.27
N ILE A 136 2.34 7.59 0.09
CA ILE A 136 2.78 6.77 -1.03
C ILE A 136 1.55 6.32 -1.82
N ALA A 137 1.44 6.76 -3.07
CA ALA A 137 0.38 6.31 -3.97
C ALA A 137 0.83 5.06 -4.74
N ASN A 138 -0.09 4.12 -4.96
CA ASN A 138 0.15 2.91 -5.75
C ASN A 138 -1.06 2.61 -6.64
N GLY A 139 -0.84 2.35 -7.93
CA GLY A 139 -1.96 2.00 -8.80
C GLY A 139 -1.74 2.26 -10.29
N GLY A 140 -0.86 1.48 -10.93
CA GLY A 140 -0.75 1.48 -12.39
C GLY A 140 -0.09 2.72 -12.99
N TYR A 141 0.61 3.51 -12.19
CA TYR A 141 1.48 4.59 -12.66
C TYR A 141 2.56 4.08 -13.61
N ASP A 142 2.88 4.92 -14.58
CA ASP A 142 4.12 4.87 -15.35
C ASP A 142 5.07 5.98 -14.91
N ARG A 143 6.19 6.15 -15.63
CA ARG A 143 7.20 7.17 -15.35
C ARG A 143 6.62 8.59 -15.38
N GLU A 144 5.87 8.91 -16.43
CA GLU A 144 5.39 10.27 -16.69
C GLU A 144 4.32 10.65 -15.68
N GLU A 145 3.31 9.80 -15.53
CA GLU A 145 2.22 10.04 -14.60
C GLU A 145 2.70 10.02 -13.15
N GLY A 146 3.64 9.12 -12.81
CA GLY A 146 4.27 9.06 -11.49
C GLY A 146 5.05 10.35 -11.16
N GLY A 147 5.87 10.84 -12.09
CA GLY A 147 6.61 12.09 -11.90
C GLY A 147 5.68 13.30 -11.79
N LYS A 148 4.59 13.32 -12.57
CA LYS A 148 3.58 14.37 -12.54
C LYS A 148 2.88 14.47 -11.19
N VAL A 149 2.36 13.35 -10.66
CA VAL A 149 1.63 13.40 -9.38
C VAL A 149 2.50 13.77 -8.19
N VAL A 150 3.80 13.44 -8.21
CA VAL A 150 4.74 13.90 -7.18
C VAL A 150 4.96 15.41 -7.30
N THR A 151 5.20 15.91 -8.52
CA THR A 151 5.44 17.35 -8.78
C THR A 151 4.21 18.20 -8.43
N GLU A 152 3.01 17.68 -8.67
CA GLU A 152 1.74 18.36 -8.36
C GLU A 152 1.36 18.29 -6.87
N GLY A 153 2.15 17.62 -6.02
CA GLY A 153 1.87 17.48 -4.59
C GLY A 153 0.72 16.53 -4.25
N TYR A 154 0.28 15.71 -5.22
CA TYR A 154 -0.77 14.72 -5.01
C TYR A 154 -0.32 13.57 -4.10
N THR A 155 0.96 13.25 -4.12
CA THR A 155 1.62 12.24 -3.27
C THR A 155 3.08 12.61 -3.07
N ASP A 156 3.72 12.12 -2.01
CA ASP A 156 5.17 12.35 -1.81
C ASP A 156 5.99 11.30 -2.56
N LEU A 157 5.49 10.07 -2.64
CA LEU A 157 6.13 8.95 -3.32
C LEU A 157 5.12 8.16 -4.17
N VAL A 158 5.63 7.41 -5.15
CA VAL A 158 4.86 6.47 -5.97
C VAL A 158 5.51 5.09 -5.90
N ALA A 159 4.72 4.07 -5.56
CA ALA A 159 5.19 2.69 -5.53
C ALA A 159 4.85 1.96 -6.84
N PHE A 160 5.82 1.21 -7.38
CA PHE A 160 5.68 0.41 -8.59
C PHE A 160 5.84 -1.08 -8.27
N GLY A 161 4.84 -1.90 -8.59
CA GLY A 161 4.89 -3.36 -8.37
C GLY A 161 5.36 -4.11 -9.62
N ARG A 162 4.44 -4.33 -10.57
CA ARG A 162 4.68 -5.09 -11.81
C ARG A 162 5.87 -4.59 -12.64
N LEU A 163 6.10 -3.28 -12.67
CA LEU A 163 7.24 -2.72 -13.39
C LEU A 163 8.56 -3.12 -12.71
N PHE A 164 8.63 -3.04 -11.38
CA PHE A 164 9.83 -3.43 -10.63
C PHE A 164 10.12 -4.92 -10.75
N LEU A 165 9.09 -5.77 -10.76
CA LEU A 165 9.26 -7.21 -10.95
C LEU A 165 10.07 -7.52 -12.22
N ALA A 166 9.73 -6.89 -13.34
CA ALA A 166 10.40 -7.13 -14.61
C ALA A 166 11.65 -6.26 -14.84
N ASN A 167 11.84 -5.20 -14.06
CA ASN A 167 12.89 -4.20 -14.28
C ASN A 167 13.64 -4.00 -12.96
N PRO A 168 14.66 -4.83 -12.66
CA PRO A 168 15.38 -4.75 -11.39
C PRO A 168 16.06 -3.38 -11.18
N ASP A 169 16.35 -2.69 -12.27
CA ASP A 169 16.94 -1.36 -12.36
C ASP A 169 15.94 -0.28 -12.83
N LEU A 170 14.64 -0.46 -12.51
CA LEU A 170 13.56 0.46 -12.90
C LEU A 170 13.88 1.94 -12.66
N PRO A 171 14.47 2.37 -11.52
CA PRO A 171 14.83 3.77 -11.32
C PRO A 171 15.81 4.29 -12.37
N LYS A 172 16.81 3.47 -12.75
CA LYS A 172 17.80 3.87 -13.76
C LYS A 172 17.15 3.97 -15.14
N ARG A 173 16.28 3.02 -15.49
CA ARG A 173 15.48 3.07 -16.73
C ARG A 173 14.63 4.32 -16.80
N PHE A 174 13.98 4.70 -15.70
CA PHE A 174 13.24 5.95 -15.61
C PHE A 174 14.14 7.18 -15.69
N GLU A 175 15.34 7.17 -15.11
CA GLU A 175 16.25 8.30 -15.20
C GLU A 175 16.62 8.60 -16.67
N VAL A 176 17.03 7.57 -17.41
CA VAL A 176 17.53 7.72 -18.80
C VAL A 176 16.45 7.60 -19.87
N GLY A 177 15.21 7.27 -19.50
CA GLY A 177 14.12 7.03 -20.44
C GLY A 177 14.29 5.78 -21.30
N ALA A 178 14.89 4.72 -20.74
CA ALA A 178 15.09 3.46 -21.45
C ALA A 178 13.79 2.65 -21.60
N GLU A 179 13.80 1.73 -22.56
CA GLU A 179 12.71 0.76 -22.71
C GLU A 179 12.60 -0.14 -21.47
N LEU A 180 11.37 -0.50 -21.12
CA LEU A 180 11.07 -1.37 -19.99
C LEU A 180 10.89 -2.81 -20.47
N ASN A 181 11.48 -3.75 -19.73
CA ASN A 181 11.19 -5.17 -19.86
C ASN A 181 9.69 -5.41 -19.65
N LYS A 182 9.13 -6.32 -20.46
CA LYS A 182 7.74 -6.76 -20.30
C LYS A 182 7.68 -7.83 -19.22
N TYR A 183 6.81 -7.63 -18.24
CA TYR A 183 6.51 -8.66 -17.25
C TYR A 183 5.69 -9.81 -17.89
N ASP A 184 5.88 -11.03 -17.40
CA ASP A 184 5.04 -12.18 -17.72
C ASP A 184 4.16 -12.49 -16.51
N ARG A 185 2.84 -12.50 -16.69
CA ARG A 185 1.91 -12.80 -15.58
C ARG A 185 1.87 -14.26 -15.21
N MET A 186 2.24 -15.15 -16.14
CA MET A 186 2.23 -16.60 -15.90
C MET A 186 3.31 -17.01 -14.89
N THR A 187 4.34 -16.18 -14.71
CA THR A 187 5.47 -16.45 -13.82
C THR A 187 5.37 -15.77 -12.45
N PHE A 188 4.34 -14.96 -12.19
CA PHE A 188 4.25 -14.19 -10.92
C PHE A 188 4.23 -15.06 -9.67
N TYR A 189 3.61 -16.24 -9.77
CA TYR A 189 3.42 -17.15 -8.66
C TYR A 189 3.75 -18.58 -9.09
N THR A 190 5.01 -18.82 -9.43
CA THR A 190 5.55 -20.15 -9.72
C THR A 190 6.52 -20.56 -8.60
N SER A 191 6.84 -21.84 -8.54
CA SER A 191 7.87 -22.36 -7.64
C SER A 191 9.27 -22.30 -8.23
N ASP A 192 9.41 -21.82 -9.48
CA ASP A 192 10.72 -21.72 -10.14
C ASP A 192 11.49 -20.54 -9.54
N PRO A 193 12.72 -20.75 -9.03
CA PRO A 193 13.47 -19.71 -8.35
C PRO A 193 14.11 -18.69 -9.30
N VAL A 194 14.09 -18.92 -10.62
CA VAL A 194 14.79 -18.10 -11.61
C VAL A 194 13.81 -17.49 -12.61
N VAL A 195 12.97 -18.32 -13.24
CA VAL A 195 12.17 -17.94 -14.40
C VAL A 195 11.08 -16.92 -14.04
N GLY A 196 11.19 -15.71 -14.60
CA GLY A 196 10.31 -14.59 -14.31
C GLY A 196 10.51 -14.00 -12.90
N TYR A 197 11.66 -14.24 -12.29
CA TYR A 197 12.00 -13.73 -10.96
C TYR A 197 13.38 -13.04 -10.95
N THR A 198 14.46 -13.77 -11.24
CA THR A 198 15.84 -13.24 -11.25
C THR A 198 16.48 -13.19 -12.63
N ASP A 199 15.78 -13.65 -13.66
CA ASP A 199 16.25 -13.71 -15.05
C ASP A 199 15.90 -12.46 -15.89
N TYR A 200 15.22 -11.47 -15.28
CA TYR A 200 14.99 -10.19 -15.93
C TYR A 200 16.30 -9.40 -16.11
N PRO A 201 16.64 -8.96 -17.34
CA PRO A 201 17.92 -8.32 -17.60
C PRO A 201 17.96 -6.89 -17.05
N PHE A 202 19.16 -6.47 -16.63
CA PHE A 202 19.50 -5.08 -16.34
C PHE A 202 19.71 -4.29 -17.64
N LEU A 203 19.75 -2.96 -17.57
CA LEU A 203 20.32 -2.14 -18.63
C LEU A 203 21.81 -2.46 -18.78
N GLU A 204 22.26 -2.48 -20.03
CA GLU A 204 23.69 -2.53 -20.38
C GLU A 204 24.35 -1.16 -20.20
#